data_AF-A0A7S0JIS5-F1
#
_entry.id   AF-A0A7S0JIS5-F1
#
_cell.length_a   1.000
_cell.length_b   1.000
_cell.length_c   1.000
_cell.angle_alpha   90.00
_cell.angle_beta   90.00
_cell.angle_gamma   90.00
#
_symmetry.space_group_name_H-M   'P 1'
#
loop_
_entity.id
_entity.type
_entity.pdbx_description
1 polymer ?
#
loop_
_entity_poly.entity_id
_entity_poly.type
_entity_poly.pdbx_seq_one_letter_code
_entity_poly.pdbx_strand_id
1 'polypeptide(L)'
;RRRQRPKLVLHVDINETIMIGDPAGGDTFEDCLNKIICKMAFIRVPSGRADDALSAQSIDEVTWWDGTPLALDATPLQAPPELLTHFEWPEGCVPFYKNGALKKAFAKGFTEAGSPGHVYRGFFFKLEHAMRLPGDVQVDSRFSRDGVHHLLLPAFFETLRTLHASERDFSLVVRTFGSDGADVAKAITAWAQGKHPSVPGVPTLTIDETRGGLWVGKYDEAGKYSLRPDGEAPPERGFSHLDEAGALELLEARHMGRAARSE
;
A
#
# COMPACT_ATOMS: atom_id res chain seq x y z
N ARG A 1 -8.63 31.87 -23.49
CA ARG A 1 -9.13 30.52 -23.15
C ARG A 1 -8.02 29.80 -22.37
N ARG A 2 -8.19 29.52 -21.08
CA ARG A 2 -7.24 28.64 -20.35
C ARG A 2 -7.32 27.26 -21.03
N ARG A 3 -6.19 26.74 -21.48
CA ARG A 3 -6.11 25.41 -22.10
C ARG A 3 -6.48 24.39 -21.01
N GLN A 4 -7.57 23.67 -21.20
CA GLN A 4 -8.03 22.65 -20.25
C GLN A 4 -6.90 21.62 -20.09
N ARG A 5 -6.53 21.33 -18.83
CA ARG A 5 -5.47 20.35 -18.54
C ARG A 5 -5.96 18.95 -18.94
N PRO A 6 -5.08 18.07 -19.43
CA PRO A 6 -5.46 16.69 -19.73
C PRO A 6 -5.94 15.99 -18.45
N LYS A 7 -6.96 15.15 -18.61
CA LYS A 7 -7.50 14.32 -17.54
C LYS A 7 -6.39 13.49 -16.90
N LEU A 8 -6.33 13.47 -15.58
CA LEU A 8 -5.40 12.64 -14.83
C LEU A 8 -6.03 11.28 -14.55
N VAL A 9 -5.34 10.18 -14.81
CA VAL A 9 -5.77 8.85 -14.37
C VAL A 9 -4.72 8.34 -13.37
N LEU A 10 -5.15 8.07 -12.14
CA LEU A 10 -4.29 7.59 -11.06
C LEU A 10 -4.58 6.12 -10.81
N HIS A 11 -3.57 5.28 -11.01
CA HIS A 11 -3.61 3.88 -10.62
C HIS A 11 -2.93 3.74 -9.26
N VAL A 12 -3.67 3.23 -8.28
CA VAL A 12 -3.21 3.11 -6.90
C VAL A 12 -3.32 1.64 -6.48
N ASP A 13 -2.20 1.06 -6.10
CA ASP A 13 -2.19 -0.23 -5.40
C ASP A 13 -2.57 0.00 -3.93
N ILE A 14 -3.28 -0.94 -3.30
CA ILE A 14 -3.78 -0.77 -1.94
C ILE A 14 -2.71 -1.09 -0.89
N ASN A 15 -2.19 -2.31 -0.93
CA ASN A 15 -1.45 -2.90 0.19
C ASN A 15 -0.09 -2.22 0.35
N GLU A 16 0.23 -1.86 1.60
CA GLU A 16 1.47 -1.15 1.97
C GLU A 16 1.73 0.16 1.19
N THR A 17 0.70 0.70 0.52
CA THR A 17 0.77 1.93 -0.28
C THR A 17 -0.20 2.98 0.24
N ILE A 18 -1.49 2.66 0.32
CA ILE A 18 -2.52 3.53 0.94
C ILE A 18 -3.16 2.90 2.17
N MET A 19 -2.96 1.60 2.38
CA MET A 19 -3.45 0.83 3.53
C MET A 19 -2.26 0.20 4.26
N ILE A 20 -2.24 0.33 5.59
CA ILE A 20 -1.26 -0.38 6.43
C ILE A 20 -1.89 -1.69 6.90
N GLY A 21 -1.60 -2.76 6.18
CA GLY A 21 -2.14 -4.09 6.40
C GLY A 21 -2.05 -4.94 5.13
N ASP A 22 -1.89 -6.25 5.30
CA ASP A 22 -1.96 -7.22 4.20
C ASP A 22 -2.68 -8.51 4.66
N PRO A 23 -4.02 -8.50 4.74
CA PRO A 23 -4.78 -9.69 5.15
C PRO A 23 -4.58 -10.88 4.21
N ALA A 24 -4.37 -10.62 2.92
CA ALA A 24 -4.12 -11.66 1.93
C ALA A 24 -2.77 -12.36 2.18
N GLY A 25 -1.75 -11.60 2.60
CA GLY A 25 -0.46 -12.11 3.05
C GLY A 25 -0.44 -12.67 4.48
N GLY A 26 -1.53 -12.51 5.24
CA GLY A 26 -1.63 -12.92 6.64
C GLY A 26 -0.76 -12.09 7.59
N ASP A 27 -0.52 -10.82 7.24
CA ASP A 27 0.24 -9.89 8.07
C ASP A 27 -0.68 -9.03 8.94
N THR A 28 -0.28 -8.82 10.20
CA THR A 28 -0.93 -7.85 11.07
C THR A 28 -0.51 -6.42 10.74
N PHE A 29 -1.14 -5.44 11.40
CA PHE A 29 -0.75 -4.04 11.31
C PHE A 29 0.72 -3.84 11.73
N GLU A 30 1.12 -4.47 12.84
CA GLU A 30 2.48 -4.41 13.39
C GLU A 30 3.49 -5.10 12.46
N ASP A 31 3.12 -6.24 11.87
CA ASP A 31 3.95 -6.90 10.85
C ASP A 31 4.22 -5.93 9.69
N CYS A 32 3.19 -5.24 9.18
CA CYS A 32 3.33 -4.27 8.09
C CYS A 32 4.24 -3.09 8.48
N LEU A 33 4.09 -2.52 9.68
CA LEU A 33 4.99 -1.46 10.15
C LEU A 33 6.44 -1.93 10.25
N ASN A 34 6.69 -3.12 10.78
CA ASN A 34 8.02 -3.72 10.82
C ASN A 34 8.59 -3.92 9.41
N LYS A 35 7.79 -4.42 8.46
CA LYS A 35 8.20 -4.59 7.06
C LYS A 35 8.52 -3.26 6.39
N ILE A 36 7.73 -2.21 6.63
CA ILE A 36 7.99 -0.87 6.10
C ILE A 36 9.36 -0.37 6.58
N ILE A 37 9.65 -0.44 7.88
CA ILE A 37 10.95 -0.06 8.43
C ILE A 37 12.07 -0.93 7.84
N CYS A 38 11.85 -2.24 7.74
CA CYS A 38 12.80 -3.19 7.17
C CYS A 38 13.15 -2.90 5.70
N LYS A 39 12.21 -2.35 4.92
CA LYS A 39 12.43 -1.93 3.53
C LYS A 39 13.24 -0.63 3.41
N MET A 40 13.22 0.21 4.44
CA MET A 40 13.97 1.48 4.49
C MET A 40 15.31 1.34 5.22
N ALA A 41 15.53 0.24 5.95
CA ALA A 41 16.79 -0.08 6.57
C ALA A 41 17.73 -0.74 5.55
N PHE A 42 18.82 -0.07 5.21
CA PHE A 42 19.80 -0.59 4.24
C PHE A 42 21.00 -1.20 4.93
N ILE A 43 21.50 -2.27 4.34
CA ILE A 43 22.72 -2.97 4.76
C ILE A 43 23.75 -2.93 3.64
N ARG A 44 25.02 -2.95 4.02
CA ARG A 44 26.14 -3.09 3.09
C ARG A 44 26.43 -4.56 2.85
N VAL A 45 26.48 -4.97 1.59
CA VAL A 45 26.83 -6.34 1.21
C VAL A 45 28.36 -6.46 1.18
N PRO A 46 28.97 -7.44 1.88
CA PRO A 46 30.41 -7.64 1.85
C PRO A 46 30.92 -7.88 0.43
N SER A 47 32.05 -7.25 0.07
CA SER A 47 32.62 -7.31 -1.27
C SER A 47 32.82 -8.75 -1.75
N GLY A 48 32.34 -9.06 -2.95
CA GLY A 48 32.48 -10.39 -3.57
C GLY A 48 31.40 -11.40 -3.17
N ARG A 49 30.42 -11.04 -2.35
CA ARG A 49 29.21 -11.84 -2.12
C ARG A 49 28.03 -11.28 -2.90
N ALA A 50 27.22 -12.18 -3.46
CA ALA A 50 25.92 -11.82 -3.99
C ALA A 50 24.95 -11.52 -2.83
N ASP A 51 23.96 -10.67 -3.08
CA ASP A 51 22.99 -10.21 -2.07
C ASP A 51 22.25 -11.37 -1.40
N ASP A 52 22.04 -12.47 -2.11
CA ASP A 52 21.32 -13.68 -1.67
C ASP A 52 22.19 -14.65 -0.86
N ALA A 53 23.51 -14.46 -0.83
CA ALA A 53 24.44 -15.30 -0.09
C ALA A 53 24.46 -15.00 1.43
N LEU A 54 23.84 -13.91 1.88
CA LEU A 54 23.74 -13.60 3.32
C LEU A 54 22.67 -14.48 3.97
N SER A 55 23.00 -15.03 5.14
CA SER A 55 22.09 -15.79 5.99
C SER A 55 21.89 -15.09 7.33
N ALA A 56 20.85 -15.47 8.08
CA ALA A 56 20.64 -14.98 9.44
C ALA A 56 21.80 -15.34 10.40
N GLN A 57 22.60 -16.37 10.08
CA GLN A 57 23.75 -16.81 10.88
C GLN A 57 25.02 -16.00 10.59
N SER A 58 25.07 -15.28 9.47
CA SER A 58 26.22 -14.45 9.06
C SER A 58 25.94 -12.96 9.25
N ILE A 59 25.00 -12.61 10.13
CA ILE A 59 24.52 -11.24 10.29
C ILE A 59 25.57 -10.32 10.92
N ASP A 60 26.47 -10.89 11.72
CA ASP A 60 27.59 -10.17 12.35
C ASP A 60 28.65 -9.73 11.32
N GLU A 61 28.65 -10.32 10.11
CA GLU A 61 29.51 -9.92 8.99
C GLU A 61 28.93 -8.76 8.19
N VAL A 62 27.70 -8.35 8.51
CA VAL A 62 26.95 -7.31 7.80
C VAL A 62 26.96 -6.04 8.63
N THR A 63 27.05 -4.91 7.93
CA THR A 63 26.92 -3.57 8.53
C THR A 63 25.72 -2.86 7.95
N TRP A 64 25.21 -1.88 8.68
CA TRP A 64 24.30 -0.88 8.13
C TRP A 64 24.99 -0.13 6.99
N TRP A 65 24.19 0.55 6.17
CA TRP A 65 24.69 1.28 5.01
C TRP A 65 25.81 2.30 5.33
N ASP A 66 25.80 2.85 6.54
CA ASP A 66 26.78 3.80 7.08
C ASP A 66 28.04 3.14 7.68
N GLY A 67 28.10 1.81 7.68
CA GLY A 67 29.21 1.02 8.24
C GLY A 67 29.04 0.65 9.72
N THR A 68 27.97 1.09 10.38
CA THR A 68 27.69 0.72 11.77
C THR A 68 27.37 -0.78 11.86
N PRO A 69 27.90 -1.54 12.83
CA PRO A 69 27.58 -2.95 13.00
C PRO A 69 26.09 -3.22 13.28
N LEU A 70 25.56 -4.35 12.80
CA LEU A 70 24.25 -4.87 13.20
C LEU A 70 24.36 -5.44 14.63
N ALA A 71 24.15 -4.61 15.65
CA ALA A 71 24.15 -5.07 17.03
C ALA A 71 22.88 -5.87 17.34
N LEU A 72 22.99 -7.19 17.51
CA LEU A 72 21.92 -8.02 18.09
C LEU A 72 21.84 -7.85 19.62
N ASP A 73 23.01 -7.63 20.25
CA ASP A 73 23.18 -7.79 21.71
C ASP A 73 23.75 -6.54 22.39
N ALA A 74 24.19 -5.54 21.63
CA ALA A 74 25.08 -4.51 22.15
C ALA A 74 24.34 -3.22 22.57
N THR A 75 24.93 -2.63 23.62
CA THR A 75 24.74 -1.29 24.20
C THR A 75 23.99 -0.33 23.29
N PRO A 76 22.96 0.39 23.78
CA PRO A 76 22.13 1.26 22.95
C PRO A 76 23.01 2.17 22.10
N LEU A 77 22.92 2.02 20.77
CA LEU A 77 23.52 2.96 19.83
C LEU A 77 23.08 4.37 20.25
N GLN A 78 24.00 5.33 20.20
CA GLN A 78 23.67 6.72 20.55
C GLN A 78 22.56 7.27 19.65
N ALA A 79 22.48 6.79 18.41
CA ALA A 79 21.34 6.92 17.51
C ALA A 79 21.32 5.76 16.50
N PRO A 80 20.14 5.31 16.03
CA PRO A 80 20.05 4.38 14.91
C PRO A 80 20.57 5.05 13.62
N PRO A 81 21.13 4.29 12.66
CA PRO A 81 21.42 4.79 11.32
C PRO A 81 20.19 5.41 10.66
N GLU A 82 20.35 6.33 9.72
CA GLU A 82 19.20 6.94 9.07
C GLU A 82 18.46 5.91 8.18
N LEU A 83 17.13 5.92 8.24
CA LEU A 83 16.30 5.15 7.32
C LEU A 83 16.25 5.89 5.98
N LEU A 84 16.58 5.18 4.90
CA LEU A 84 16.68 5.79 3.58
C LEU A 84 15.32 5.77 2.89
N THR A 85 14.84 6.96 2.52
CA THR A 85 13.56 7.17 1.83
C THR A 85 13.73 7.65 0.37
N HIS A 86 14.96 7.78 -0.08
CA HIS A 86 15.30 8.22 -1.43
C HIS A 86 15.20 7.08 -2.45
N PHE A 87 15.05 7.43 -3.73
CA PHE A 87 14.95 6.44 -4.82
C PHE A 87 16.29 5.81 -5.19
N GLU A 88 17.41 6.46 -4.87
CA GLU A 88 18.75 6.00 -5.17
C GLU A 88 19.32 5.18 -4.01
N TRP A 89 19.85 4.01 -4.32
CA TRP A 89 20.45 3.13 -3.31
C TRP A 89 21.92 3.53 -3.10
N PRO A 90 22.43 3.54 -1.85
CA PRO A 90 23.84 3.74 -1.62
C PRO A 90 24.68 2.66 -2.30
N GLU A 91 25.87 3.00 -2.77
CA GLU A 91 26.75 2.07 -3.47
C GLU A 91 27.09 0.86 -2.58
N GLY A 92 26.93 -0.34 -3.15
CA GLY A 92 27.17 -1.61 -2.46
C GLY A 92 26.19 -1.92 -1.33
N CYS A 93 25.04 -1.24 -1.29
CA CYS A 93 24.01 -1.43 -0.28
C CYS A 93 22.69 -1.91 -0.88
N VAL A 94 21.94 -2.67 -0.09
CA VAL A 94 20.60 -3.15 -0.44
C VAL A 94 19.65 -2.98 0.74
N PRO A 95 18.33 -2.85 0.50
CA PRO A 95 17.35 -2.96 1.56
C PRO A 95 17.51 -4.28 2.31
N PHE A 96 17.46 -4.26 3.65
CA PHE A 96 17.49 -5.47 4.46
C PHE A 96 16.42 -6.47 4.01
N TYR A 97 15.23 -5.95 3.69
CA TYR A 97 14.08 -6.73 3.19
C TYR A 97 14.32 -7.44 1.84
N LYS A 98 15.32 -7.04 1.04
CA LYS A 98 15.64 -7.68 -0.26
C LYS A 98 16.37 -9.00 -0.09
N ASN A 99 17.12 -9.21 0.99
CA ASN A 99 17.73 -10.49 1.26
C ASN A 99 16.67 -11.49 1.77
N GLY A 100 16.49 -12.60 1.05
CA GLY A 100 15.43 -13.58 1.35
C GLY A 100 15.56 -14.27 2.71
N ALA A 101 16.79 -14.59 3.15
CA ALA A 101 17.04 -15.25 4.43
C ALA A 101 16.79 -14.31 5.61
N LEU A 102 17.30 -13.08 5.53
CA LEU A 102 17.11 -12.02 6.52
C LEU A 102 15.64 -11.59 6.60
N LYS A 103 14.98 -11.40 5.45
CA LYS A 103 13.54 -11.13 5.39
C LYS A 103 12.75 -12.22 6.10
N LYS A 104 13.00 -13.49 5.78
CA LYS A 104 12.29 -14.62 6.36
C LYS A 104 12.49 -14.70 7.88
N ALA A 105 13.70 -14.39 8.35
CA ALA A 105 14.04 -14.46 9.76
C ALA A 105 13.47 -13.29 10.58
N PHE A 106 13.51 -12.06 10.05
CA PHE A 106 13.32 -10.86 10.88
C PHE A 106 12.20 -9.92 10.44
N ALA A 107 11.70 -9.97 9.21
CA ALA A 107 10.89 -8.85 8.68
C ALA A 107 9.59 -8.55 9.46
N LYS A 108 8.91 -9.56 10.00
CA LYS A 108 7.66 -9.39 10.78
C LYS A 108 7.91 -8.79 12.17
N GLY A 109 9.04 -9.12 12.79
CA GLY A 109 9.46 -8.63 14.11
C GLY A 109 10.73 -7.78 14.04
N PHE A 110 10.92 -7.00 12.98
CA PHE A 110 12.20 -6.36 12.68
C PHE A 110 12.69 -5.43 13.80
N THR A 111 11.75 -4.78 14.50
CA THR A 111 12.06 -3.85 15.60
C THR A 111 11.87 -4.45 17.00
N GLU A 112 11.52 -5.74 17.09
CA GLU A 112 11.37 -6.41 18.38
C GLU A 112 12.73 -6.69 19.04
N ALA A 113 12.72 -6.90 20.35
CA ALA A 113 13.94 -7.22 21.09
C ALA A 113 14.60 -8.50 20.55
N GLY A 114 15.91 -8.49 20.40
CA GLY A 114 16.68 -9.60 19.79
C GLY A 114 16.67 -9.61 18.26
N SER A 115 16.10 -8.58 17.63
CA SER A 115 16.15 -8.37 16.18
C SER A 115 17.16 -7.26 15.83
N PRO A 116 17.87 -7.34 14.68
CA PRO A 116 18.83 -6.32 14.26
C PRO A 116 18.22 -4.91 14.19
N GLY A 117 16.95 -4.82 13.79
CA GLY A 117 16.25 -3.56 13.67
C GLY A 117 15.70 -3.01 14.98
N HIS A 118 15.99 -3.63 16.14
CA HIS A 118 15.50 -3.15 17.45
C HIS A 118 15.86 -1.68 17.72
N VAL A 119 16.99 -1.22 17.18
CA VAL A 119 17.44 0.18 17.24
C VAL A 119 16.40 1.16 16.65
N TYR A 120 15.51 0.70 15.77
CA TYR A 120 14.42 1.47 15.17
C TYR A 120 13.10 1.38 15.95
N ARG A 121 13.06 0.73 17.12
CA ARG A 121 11.81 0.55 17.87
C ARG A 121 11.15 1.87 18.26
N GLY A 122 11.95 2.90 18.56
CA GLY A 122 11.42 4.25 18.78
C GLY A 122 10.72 4.83 17.54
N PHE A 123 11.20 4.52 16.34
CA PHE A 123 10.58 4.94 15.08
C PHE A 123 9.30 4.16 14.77
N PHE A 124 9.27 2.86 15.09
CA PHE A 124 8.04 2.05 15.04
C PHE A 124 6.91 2.71 15.84
N PHE A 125 7.16 3.10 17.10
CA PHE A 125 6.14 3.76 17.92
C PHE A 125 5.70 5.12 17.36
N LYS A 126 6.60 5.85 16.68
CA LYS A 126 6.21 7.09 15.99
C LYS A 126 5.24 6.82 14.83
N LEU A 127 5.49 5.79 14.02
CA LEU A 127 4.61 5.41 12.93
C LEU A 127 3.26 4.87 13.44
N GLU A 128 3.29 4.00 14.45
CA GLU A 128 2.07 3.48 15.08
C GLU A 128 1.22 4.62 15.64
N HIS A 129 1.83 5.55 16.39
CA HIS A 129 1.12 6.69 16.96
C HIS A 129 0.52 7.60 15.87
N ALA A 130 1.26 7.83 14.78
CA ALA A 130 0.76 8.63 13.65
C ALA A 130 -0.43 7.98 12.92
N MET A 131 -0.59 6.66 13.05
CA MET A 131 -1.70 5.91 12.47
C MET A 131 -2.92 5.82 13.39
N ARG A 132 -2.84 6.26 14.65
CA ARG A 132 -3.98 6.21 15.58
C ARG A 132 -5.07 7.19 15.20
N LEU A 133 -6.31 6.73 15.35
CA LEU A 133 -7.50 7.56 15.30
C LEU A 133 -7.52 8.54 16.50
N PRO A 134 -8.17 9.71 16.35
CA PRO A 134 -8.43 10.60 17.48
C PRO A 134 -9.30 9.90 18.53
N GLY A 135 -8.82 9.81 19.77
CA GLY A 135 -9.45 9.03 20.83
C GLY A 135 -10.74 9.63 21.42
N ASP A 136 -11.05 10.88 21.11
CA ASP A 136 -12.17 11.66 21.62
C ASP A 136 -13.33 11.83 20.62
N VAL A 137 -13.20 11.29 19.41
CA VAL A 137 -14.19 11.42 18.34
C VAL A 137 -14.80 10.05 18.03
N GLN A 138 -16.13 9.98 17.93
CA GLN A 138 -16.79 8.80 17.41
C GLN A 138 -16.43 8.62 15.92
N VAL A 139 -15.58 7.65 15.62
CA VAL A 139 -15.13 7.36 14.25
C VAL A 139 -16.06 6.36 13.57
N ASP A 140 -16.38 6.60 12.30
CA ASP A 140 -17.09 5.64 11.46
C ASP A 140 -16.25 4.37 11.28
N SER A 141 -16.85 3.20 11.50
CA SER A 141 -16.16 1.90 11.46
C SER A 141 -15.52 1.58 10.10
N ARG A 142 -15.88 2.30 9.04
CA ARG A 142 -15.23 2.14 7.72
C ARG A 142 -13.82 2.73 7.66
N PHE A 143 -13.37 3.47 8.68
CA PHE A 143 -12.02 4.02 8.75
C PHE A 143 -11.07 3.23 9.65
N SER A 144 -11.51 2.12 10.24
CA SER A 144 -10.64 1.31 11.10
C SER A 144 -11.14 -0.12 11.25
N ARG A 145 -10.22 -1.09 11.28
CA ARG A 145 -10.54 -2.51 11.50
C ARG A 145 -10.56 -2.89 12.97
N ASP A 146 -9.71 -2.26 13.77
CA ASP A 146 -9.52 -2.53 15.20
C ASP A 146 -10.13 -1.44 16.11
N GLY A 147 -10.67 -0.37 15.51
CA GLY A 147 -11.19 0.80 16.22
C GLY A 147 -10.09 1.74 16.74
N VAL A 148 -8.82 1.44 16.48
CA VAL A 148 -7.67 2.18 17.01
C VAL A 148 -6.88 2.85 15.89
N HIS A 149 -6.61 2.16 14.79
CA HIS A 149 -5.76 2.66 13.70
C HIS A 149 -6.58 2.99 12.45
N HIS A 150 -6.11 3.99 11.72
CA HIS A 150 -6.61 4.33 10.39
C HIS A 150 -6.43 3.13 9.43
N LEU A 151 -7.53 2.69 8.79
CA LEU A 151 -7.50 1.70 7.71
C LEU A 151 -6.68 2.21 6.53
N LEU A 152 -6.97 3.44 6.08
CA LEU A 152 -6.25 4.11 5.00
C LEU A 152 -5.46 5.28 5.54
N LEU A 153 -4.28 5.52 4.96
CA LEU A 153 -3.43 6.65 5.29
C LEU A 153 -4.22 7.96 5.16
N PRO A 154 -4.24 8.85 6.17
CA PRO A 154 -4.89 10.15 6.06
C PRO A 154 -4.39 10.99 4.88
N ALA A 155 -3.10 10.85 4.53
CA ALA A 155 -2.48 11.50 3.38
C ALA A 155 -3.12 11.12 2.03
N PHE A 156 -3.73 9.94 1.92
CA PHE A 156 -4.47 9.53 0.72
C PHE A 156 -5.72 10.40 0.52
N PHE A 157 -6.50 10.62 1.58
CA PHE A 157 -7.67 11.50 1.52
C PHE A 157 -7.28 12.95 1.24
N GLU A 158 -6.18 13.43 1.84
CA GLU A 158 -5.62 14.76 1.54
C GLU A 158 -5.18 14.89 0.08
N THR A 159 -4.65 13.82 -0.51
CA THR A 159 -4.30 13.77 -1.93
C THR A 159 -5.56 13.94 -2.79
N LEU A 160 -6.63 13.20 -2.52
CA LEU A 160 -7.90 13.34 -3.24
C LEU A 160 -8.51 14.74 -3.10
N ARG A 161 -8.47 15.32 -1.89
CA ARG A 161 -8.92 16.69 -1.62
C ARG A 161 -8.10 17.70 -2.43
N THR A 162 -6.79 17.55 -2.47
CA THR A 162 -5.89 18.45 -3.21
C THR A 162 -6.09 18.35 -4.72
N LEU A 163 -6.28 17.14 -5.24
CA LEU A 163 -6.62 16.91 -6.65
C LEU A 163 -7.93 17.60 -7.03
N HIS A 164 -8.96 17.44 -6.20
CA HIS A 164 -10.24 18.11 -6.41
C HIS A 164 -10.09 19.65 -6.37
N ALA A 165 -9.39 20.18 -5.36
CA ALA A 165 -9.14 21.62 -5.22
C ALA A 165 -8.31 22.21 -6.37
N SER A 166 -7.58 21.38 -7.12
CA SER A 166 -6.82 21.81 -8.29
C SER A 166 -7.67 22.07 -9.54
N GLU A 167 -8.99 21.83 -9.45
CA GLU A 167 -9.96 21.92 -10.56
C GLU A 167 -9.53 21.10 -11.80
N ARG A 168 -8.72 20.06 -11.59
CA ARG A 168 -8.29 19.14 -12.64
C ARG A 168 -9.26 17.96 -12.70
N ASP A 169 -9.74 17.63 -13.90
CA ASP A 169 -10.47 16.39 -14.12
C ASP A 169 -9.55 15.19 -13.84
N PHE A 170 -10.01 14.25 -13.01
CA PHE A 170 -9.26 13.04 -12.70
C PHE A 170 -10.13 11.80 -12.51
N SER A 171 -9.53 10.63 -12.63
CA SER A 171 -10.12 9.35 -12.27
C SER A 171 -9.14 8.55 -11.43
N LEU A 172 -9.68 7.82 -10.46
CA LEU A 172 -8.94 6.95 -9.56
C LEU A 172 -9.28 5.50 -9.90
N VAL A 173 -8.25 4.70 -10.13
CA VAL A 173 -8.34 3.25 -10.30
C VAL A 173 -7.61 2.61 -9.14
N VAL A 174 -8.37 2.03 -8.22
CA VAL A 174 -7.83 1.31 -7.07
C VAL A 174 -7.70 -0.17 -7.43
N ARG A 175 -6.52 -0.75 -7.21
CA ARG A 175 -6.23 -2.16 -7.50
C ARG A 175 -5.73 -2.86 -6.24
N THR A 176 -6.09 -4.13 -6.10
CA THR A 176 -5.55 -5.03 -5.08
C THR A 176 -5.61 -6.46 -5.60
N PHE A 177 -4.69 -7.30 -5.15
CA PHE A 177 -4.76 -8.75 -5.32
C PHE A 177 -5.64 -9.43 -4.25
N GLY A 178 -5.95 -8.72 -3.16
CA GLY A 178 -6.72 -9.21 -2.01
C GLY A 178 -8.21 -8.89 -2.08
N SER A 179 -8.88 -9.03 -0.94
CA SER A 179 -10.33 -8.74 -0.77
C SER A 179 -10.62 -7.33 -0.26
N ASP A 180 -9.60 -6.47 -0.13
CA ASP A 180 -9.70 -5.17 0.52
C ASP A 180 -10.45 -4.11 -0.30
N GLY A 181 -10.63 -4.33 -1.61
CA GLY A 181 -11.20 -3.33 -2.52
C GLY A 181 -12.57 -2.80 -2.09
N ALA A 182 -13.44 -3.66 -1.58
CA ALA A 182 -14.77 -3.26 -1.09
C ALA A 182 -14.69 -2.36 0.15
N ASP A 183 -13.78 -2.65 1.08
CA ASP A 183 -13.58 -1.83 2.29
C ASP A 183 -12.97 -0.47 1.94
N VAL A 184 -12.00 -0.45 1.02
CA VAL A 184 -11.41 0.80 0.50
C VAL A 184 -12.47 1.66 -0.18
N ALA A 185 -13.32 1.09 -1.02
CA ALA A 185 -14.42 1.81 -1.66
C ALA A 185 -15.39 2.40 -0.61
N LYS A 186 -15.80 1.62 0.38
CA LYS A 186 -16.66 2.08 1.49
C LYS A 186 -16.02 3.23 2.27
N ALA A 187 -14.71 3.16 2.54
CA ALA A 187 -13.97 4.20 3.25
C ALA A 187 -13.91 5.51 2.43
N ILE A 188 -13.64 5.42 1.12
CA ILE A 188 -13.66 6.59 0.22
C ILE A 188 -15.06 7.22 0.17
N THR A 189 -16.11 6.41 0.02
CA THR A 189 -17.51 6.90 0.04
C THR A 189 -17.84 7.56 1.39
N ALA A 190 -17.41 6.97 2.51
CA ALA A 190 -17.60 7.55 3.84
C ALA A 190 -16.89 8.91 3.97
N TRP A 191 -15.66 9.00 3.48
CA TRP A 191 -14.89 10.25 3.49
C TRP A 191 -15.57 11.31 2.61
N ALA A 192 -16.03 10.97 1.41
CA ALA A 192 -16.75 11.89 0.53
C ALA A 192 -18.01 12.47 1.22
N GLN A 193 -18.68 11.69 2.07
CA GLN A 193 -19.81 12.12 2.90
C GLN A 193 -19.42 13.00 4.10
N GLY A 194 -18.14 13.35 4.27
CA GLY A 194 -17.64 14.17 5.36
C GLY A 194 -17.48 13.43 6.70
N LYS A 195 -17.42 12.09 6.68
CA LYS A 195 -17.39 11.30 7.93
C LYS A 195 -15.98 11.02 8.47
N HIS A 196 -14.93 11.40 7.73
CA HIS A 196 -13.55 11.16 8.18
C HIS A 196 -13.20 12.09 9.35
N PRO A 197 -12.54 11.60 10.41
CA PRO A 197 -12.37 12.34 11.67
C PRO A 197 -11.46 13.57 11.56
N SER A 198 -10.51 13.59 10.63
CA SER A 198 -9.48 14.63 10.54
C SER A 198 -9.32 15.28 9.16
N VAL A 199 -9.99 14.76 8.13
CA VAL A 199 -9.81 15.21 6.74
C VAL A 199 -11.18 15.55 6.17
N PRO A 200 -11.45 16.82 5.79
CA PRO A 200 -12.73 17.21 5.24
C PRO A 200 -13.09 16.40 3.98
N GLY A 201 -14.35 15.98 3.92
CA GLY A 201 -14.89 15.27 2.76
C GLY A 201 -15.11 16.15 1.54
N VAL A 202 -15.24 15.51 0.38
CA VAL A 202 -15.60 16.15 -0.88
C VAL A 202 -16.86 15.46 -1.43
N PRO A 203 -18.08 15.97 -1.13
CA PRO A 203 -19.33 15.30 -1.49
C PRO A 203 -19.54 15.11 -3.00
N THR A 204 -18.89 15.94 -3.82
CA THR A 204 -18.93 15.82 -5.29
C THR A 204 -18.06 14.68 -5.82
N LEU A 205 -17.19 14.10 -5.00
CA LEU A 205 -16.41 12.92 -5.36
C LEU A 205 -17.24 11.68 -5.06
N THR A 206 -17.99 11.23 -6.04
CA THR A 206 -18.82 10.02 -5.93
C THR A 206 -18.07 8.83 -6.53
N ILE A 207 -18.02 7.72 -5.81
CA ILE A 207 -17.73 6.43 -6.44
C ILE A 207 -19.00 6.02 -7.20
N ASP A 208 -18.89 5.86 -8.51
CA ASP A 208 -20.01 5.40 -9.32
C ASP A 208 -20.21 3.89 -9.12
N GLU A 209 -20.95 3.54 -8.07
CA GLU A 209 -21.33 2.16 -7.75
C GLU A 209 -22.24 1.57 -8.85
N THR A 210 -22.97 2.41 -9.61
CA THR A 210 -23.91 1.97 -10.66
C THR A 210 -23.23 1.57 -11.98
N ARG A 211 -21.99 2.03 -12.22
CA ARG A 211 -21.15 1.61 -13.36
C ARG A 211 -20.30 0.38 -13.09
N GLY A 212 -20.52 -0.33 -11.97
CA GLY A 212 -19.65 -1.42 -11.55
C GLY A 212 -18.35 -0.85 -10.98
N GLY A 213 -18.44 -0.11 -9.87
CA GLY A 213 -17.27 0.52 -9.26
C GLY A 213 -16.21 -0.47 -8.74
N LEU A 214 -16.55 -1.75 -8.64
CA LEU A 214 -15.67 -2.82 -8.21
C LEU A 214 -15.74 -4.00 -9.18
N TRP A 215 -14.59 -4.41 -9.71
CA TRP A 215 -14.43 -5.55 -10.59
C TRP A 215 -13.45 -6.54 -9.99
N VAL A 216 -13.74 -7.83 -10.19
CA VAL A 216 -12.89 -8.94 -9.77
C VAL A 216 -12.32 -9.61 -11.02
N GLY A 217 -11.00 -9.61 -11.11
CA GLY A 217 -10.23 -10.31 -12.13
C GLY A 217 -9.84 -11.71 -11.67
N LYS A 218 -9.99 -12.73 -12.53
CA LYS A 218 -9.53 -14.10 -12.23
C LYS A 218 -9.07 -14.83 -13.50
N TYR A 219 -7.93 -15.51 -13.40
CA TYR A 219 -7.51 -16.52 -14.38
C TYR A 219 -8.14 -17.87 -14.05
N ASP A 220 -8.64 -18.55 -15.07
CA ASP A 220 -9.04 -19.96 -14.96
C ASP A 220 -7.86 -20.92 -15.18
N GLU A 221 -8.10 -22.22 -15.02
CA GLU A 221 -7.09 -23.27 -15.18
C GLU A 221 -6.50 -23.34 -16.60
N ALA A 222 -7.22 -22.80 -17.60
CA ALA A 222 -6.77 -22.73 -18.98
C ALA A 222 -6.00 -21.42 -19.28
N GLY A 223 -5.76 -20.58 -18.28
CA GLY A 223 -5.07 -19.29 -18.42
C GLY A 223 -5.95 -18.19 -19.02
N LYS A 224 -7.26 -18.40 -19.16
CA LYS A 224 -8.19 -17.38 -19.64
C LYS A 224 -8.53 -16.43 -18.50
N TYR A 225 -8.44 -15.13 -18.75
CA TYR A 225 -8.80 -14.12 -17.79
C TYR A 225 -10.28 -13.74 -17.87
N SER A 226 -10.89 -13.53 -16.72
CA SER A 226 -12.26 -13.04 -16.59
C SER A 226 -12.31 -11.84 -15.66
N LEU A 227 -13.05 -10.81 -16.06
CA LEU A 227 -13.30 -9.60 -15.29
C LEU A 227 -14.80 -9.47 -15.06
N ARG A 228 -15.25 -9.44 -13.82
CA ARG A 228 -16.69 -9.40 -13.48
C ARG A 228 -16.99 -8.38 -12.39
N PRO A 229 -18.21 -7.81 -12.35
CA PRO A 229 -18.63 -7.02 -11.20
C PRO A 229 -18.55 -7.86 -9.92
N ASP A 230 -18.11 -7.25 -8.82
CA ASP A 230 -18.10 -7.93 -7.52
C ASP A 230 -19.52 -8.29 -7.07
N GLY A 231 -19.71 -9.49 -6.52
CA GLY A 231 -21.01 -10.00 -6.06
C GLY A 231 -21.96 -10.58 -7.12
N GLU A 232 -21.63 -10.55 -8.42
CA GLU A 232 -22.46 -11.17 -9.48
C GLU A 232 -21.97 -12.59 -9.85
N ALA A 233 -22.90 -13.55 -9.95
CA ALA A 233 -22.60 -14.90 -10.44
C ALA A 233 -22.31 -14.90 -11.96
N PRO A 234 -21.42 -15.78 -12.48
CA PRO A 234 -21.25 -15.92 -13.92
C PRO A 234 -22.58 -16.35 -14.60
N PRO A 235 -22.96 -15.82 -15.79
CA PRO A 235 -22.18 -15.02 -16.74
C PRO A 235 -22.80 -13.66 -17.15
N GLU A 236 -23.76 -13.09 -16.42
CA GLU A 236 -24.65 -12.06 -17.00
C GLU A 236 -24.01 -10.68 -17.30
N ARG A 237 -22.84 -10.32 -16.73
CA ARG A 237 -22.18 -9.02 -16.99
C ARG A 237 -20.65 -9.00 -17.06
N GLY A 238 -19.99 -10.16 -17.03
CA GLY A 238 -18.53 -10.26 -17.06
C GLY A 238 -17.93 -10.19 -18.46
N PHE A 239 -16.66 -9.82 -18.54
CA PHE A 239 -15.81 -9.93 -19.74
C PHE A 239 -14.86 -11.10 -19.57
N SER A 240 -14.52 -11.80 -20.65
CA SER A 240 -13.48 -12.82 -20.60
C SER A 240 -12.64 -12.77 -21.86
N HIS A 241 -11.33 -12.85 -21.68
CA HIS A 241 -10.35 -12.77 -22.75
C HIS A 241 -9.18 -13.73 -22.46
N LEU A 242 -8.29 -13.91 -23.43
CA LEU A 242 -7.10 -14.75 -23.27
C LEU A 242 -6.12 -14.20 -22.22
N ASP A 243 -6.21 -12.91 -21.92
CA ASP A 243 -5.35 -12.19 -21.00
C ASP A 243 -6.09 -11.04 -20.32
N GLU A 244 -5.46 -10.46 -19.28
CA GLU A 244 -6.00 -9.33 -18.55
C GLU A 244 -6.20 -8.09 -19.44
N ALA A 245 -5.23 -7.80 -20.31
CA ALA A 245 -5.26 -6.63 -21.19
C ALA A 245 -6.50 -6.62 -22.09
N GLY A 246 -6.79 -7.72 -22.79
CA GLY A 246 -7.96 -7.75 -23.67
C GLY A 246 -9.29 -7.75 -22.91
N ALA A 247 -9.35 -8.22 -21.67
CA ALA A 247 -10.55 -8.10 -20.85
C ALA A 247 -10.80 -6.65 -20.39
N LEU A 248 -9.74 -5.92 -20.07
CA LEU A 248 -9.79 -4.47 -19.76
C LEU A 248 -10.22 -3.66 -20.98
N GLU A 249 -9.71 -3.95 -22.17
CA GLU A 249 -10.13 -3.29 -23.41
C GLU A 249 -11.63 -3.45 -23.67
N LEU A 250 -12.18 -4.65 -23.44
CA LEU A 250 -13.62 -4.90 -23.58
C LEU A 250 -14.46 -4.09 -22.57
N LEU A 251 -13.96 -3.95 -21.34
CA LEU A 251 -14.57 -3.13 -20.30
C LEU A 251 -14.58 -1.65 -20.70
N GLU A 252 -13.42 -1.12 -21.10
CA GLU A 252 -13.25 0.28 -21.52
C GLU A 252 -14.14 0.60 -22.74
N ALA A 253 -14.18 -0.27 -23.75
CA ALA A 253 -15.02 -0.11 -24.93
C ALA A 253 -16.51 -0.03 -24.57
N ARG A 254 -16.98 -0.81 -23.60
CA ARG A 254 -18.37 -0.73 -23.11
C ARG A 254 -18.66 0.60 -22.41
N HIS A 255 -17.73 1.11 -21.61
CA HIS A 255 -17.89 2.39 -20.94
C HIS A 255 -17.90 3.57 -21.93
N MET A 256 -17.00 3.56 -22.91
CA MET A 256 -16.96 4.58 -23.97
C MET A 256 -18.22 4.53 -24.85
N GLY A 257 -18.67 3.34 -25.25
CA GLY A 257 -19.86 3.17 -26.08
C GLY A 257 -21.20 3.48 -25.39
N ARG A 258 -21.22 3.61 -24.05
CA ARG A 258 -22.37 4.08 -23.28
C ARG A 258 -22.34 5.60 -23.04
N ALA A 259 -21.16 6.18 -22.81
CA ALA A 259 -21.00 7.63 -22.68
C ALA A 259 -21.46 8.37 -23.95
N ALA A 260 -21.16 7.82 -25.13
CA ALA A 260 -21.60 8.36 -26.43
C ALA A 260 -23.11 8.20 -26.72
N ARG A 261 -23.89 7.51 -25.88
CA ARG A 261 -25.36 7.36 -26.02
C ARG A 261 -26.14 8.18 -24.98
N SER A 262 -25.43 8.82 -24.06
CA SER A 262 -26.00 9.68 -23.01
C SER A 262 -25.79 11.17 -23.27
N GLU A 263 -25.19 11.51 -24.42
CA GLU A 263 -25.18 12.85 -25.04
C GLU A 263 -26.19 12.88 -26.20
#